data_AF-A0A1H4RF70-F1
#
_entry.id   AF-A0A1H4RF70-F1
#
_cell.length_a   1.000
_cell.length_b   1.000
_cell.length_c   1.000
_cell.angle_alpha   90.00
_cell.angle_beta   90.00
_cell.angle_gamma   90.00
#
_symmetry.space_group_name_H-M   'P 1'
#
loop_
_entity.id
_entity.type
_entity.pdbx_description
1 polymer ?
#
loop_
_entity_poly.entity_id
_entity_poly.type
_entity_poly.pdbx_seq_one_letter_code
_entity_poly.pdbx_strand_id
1 'polypeptide(L)' 'MSSRNDPSAPPTTTPQEILIQEVLARFDAYARIRGARDSVLAASRVSPREEERAFDDLQQAISRLRTVPR' A
#
# COMPACT_ATOMS: atom_id res chain seq x y z
N MET A 1 39.43 16.14 21.23
CA MET A 1 38.97 15.07 20.32
C MET A 1 37.92 14.26 21.06
N SER A 2 36.63 14.39 20.72
CA SER A 2 35.59 13.45 21.16
C SER A 2 34.56 13.35 20.04
N SER A 3 34.76 12.38 19.16
CA SER A 3 33.81 11.99 18.12
C SER A 3 32.59 11.36 18.79
N ARG A 4 31.47 12.10 18.84
CA ARG A 4 30.17 11.52 19.19
C ARG A 4 29.61 10.87 17.93
N ASN A 5 30.06 9.64 17.70
CA ASN A 5 29.47 8.76 16.70
C ASN A 5 28.14 8.28 17.31
N ASP A 6 27.05 9.02 17.07
CA ASP A 6 25.70 8.52 17.31
C ASP A 6 25.39 7.55 16.17
N PRO A 7 25.35 6.23 16.41
CA PRO A 7 25.00 5.29 15.36
C PRO A 7 23.55 5.56 14.99
N SER A 8 23.34 6.13 13.81
CA SER A 8 22.08 6.25 13.07
C SER A 8 20.98 5.37 13.66
N ALA A 9 20.16 5.94 14.55
CA ALA A 9 18.93 5.28 14.95
C ALA A 9 18.13 5.06 13.65
N PRO A 10 17.68 3.84 13.34
CA PRO A 10 16.81 3.63 12.19
C PRO A 10 15.62 4.58 12.35
N PRO A 11 15.15 5.24 11.26
CA PRO A 11 13.96 6.07 11.36
C PRO A 11 12.87 5.21 11.99
N THR A 12 12.35 5.63 13.13
CA THR A 12 11.26 4.96 13.79
C THR A 12 10.04 5.18 12.92
N THR A 13 9.80 4.27 11.98
CA THR A 13 8.65 4.33 11.09
C THR A 13 7.41 4.39 11.96
N THR A 14 6.74 5.53 11.94
CA THR A 14 5.55 5.74 12.76
C THR A 14 4.48 4.73 12.35
N PRO A 15 3.57 4.34 13.26
CA PRO A 15 2.43 3.49 12.90
C PRO A 15 1.62 4.05 11.73
N GLN A 16 1.58 5.38 11.62
CA GLN A 16 0.97 6.09 10.49
C GLN A 16 1.73 5.86 9.18
N GLU A 17 3.06 5.99 9.16
CA GLU A 17 3.86 5.71 7.96
C GLU A 17 3.72 4.26 7.50
N ILE A 18 3.66 3.30 8.42
CA ILE A 18 3.42 1.89 8.08
C ILE A 18 2.07 1.72 7.36
N LEU A 19 1.01 2.37 7.86
CA LEU A 19 -0.32 2.31 7.25
C LEU A 19 -0.39 3.07 5.93
N ILE A 20 0.36 4.16 5.77
CA ILE A 20 0.52 4.84 4.48
C ILE A 20 1.17 3.92 3.46
N GLN A 21 2.26 3.23 3.84
CA GLN A 21 2.92 2.24 2.97
C GLN A 21 1.97 1.08 2.60
N GLU A 22 1.14 0.62 3.54
CA GLU A 22 0.11 -0.40 3.27
C GLU A 22 -0.90 0.11 2.23
N VAL A 23 -1.43 1.33 2.39
CA VAL A 23 -2.38 1.93 1.43
C VAL A 23 -1.75 2.05 0.04
N LEU A 24 -0.49 2.51 -0.05
CA LEU A 24 0.22 2.63 -1.32
C LEU A 24 0.39 1.26 -2.00
N ALA A 25 0.81 0.24 -1.23
CA ALA A 25 0.96 -1.12 -1.77
C ALA A 25 -0.36 -1.71 -2.28
N ARG A 26 -1.48 -1.47 -1.57
CA ARG A 26 -2.83 -1.90 -2.01
C ARG A 26 -3.30 -1.13 -3.23
N PHE A 27 -3.01 0.17 -3.29
CA PHE A 27 -3.33 1.00 -4.45
C PHE A 27 -2.59 0.51 -5.70
N ASP A 28 -1.29 0.25 -5.61
CA ASP A 28 -0.49 -0.27 -6.72
C ASP A 28 -0.95 -1.66 -7.17
N ALA A 29 -1.40 -2.51 -6.24
CA ALA A 29 -2.00 -3.79 -6.58
C ALA A 29 -3.31 -3.62 -7.37
N TYR A 30 -4.22 -2.79 -6.87
CA TYR A 30 -5.48 -2.48 -7.56
C TYR A 30 -5.25 -1.85 -8.95
N ALA A 31 -4.36 -0.86 -9.04
CA ALA A 31 -4.03 -0.19 -10.30
C ALA A 31 -3.45 -1.15 -11.34
N ARG A 32 -2.58 -2.09 -10.92
CA ARG A 32 -2.07 -3.14 -11.81
C ARG A 32 -3.15 -4.08 -12.31
N ILE A 33 -4.04 -4.51 -11.41
CA ILE A 33 -5.16 -5.41 -11.75
C ILE A 33 -6.11 -4.73 -12.75
N ARG A 34 -6.47 -3.47 -12.47
CA ARG A 34 -7.33 -2.66 -13.36
C ARG A 34 -6.68 -2.41 -14.72
N GLY A 35 -5.39 -2.06 -14.75
CA GLY A 35 -4.65 -1.87 -16.00
C GLY A 35 -4.47 -3.18 -16.80
N ALA A 36 -4.30 -4.32 -16.13
CA ALA A 36 -4.27 -5.63 -16.78
C ALA A 36 -5.64 -6.03 -17.34
N ARG A 37 -6.75 -5.65 -16.70
CA ARG A 37 -8.10 -5.83 -17.24
C ARG A 37 -8.34 -4.97 -18.48
N ASP A 38 -7.90 -3.72 -18.45
CA ASP A 38 -8.02 -2.80 -19.59
C ASP A 38 -7.10 -3.19 -20.75
N SER A 39 -6.06 -3.99 -20.49
CA SER A 39 -5.18 -4.55 -21.52
C SER A 39 -5.83 -5.75 -22.21
N VAL A 40 -6.07 -5.64 -23.53
CA VAL A 40 -6.68 -6.69 -24.37
C VAL A 40 -5.99 -8.05 -24.23
N LEU A 41 -4.67 -8.08 -23.97
CA LEU A 41 -3.89 -9.32 -23.83
C LEU A 41 -4.01 -9.97 -22.45
N ALA A 42 -4.36 -9.21 -21.42
CA ALA A 42 -4.42 -9.67 -20.03
C ALA A 42 -5.84 -9.68 -19.45
N ALA A 43 -6.83 -9.12 -20.16
CA ALA A 43 -8.25 -9.12 -19.80
C ALA A 43 -8.82 -10.52 -19.56
N SER A 44 -8.28 -11.57 -20.20
CA SER A 44 -8.68 -12.96 -19.95
C SER A 44 -8.07 -13.57 -18.68
N ARG A 45 -7.06 -12.93 -18.06
CA ARG A 45 -6.35 -13.45 -16.87
C ARG A 45 -6.82 -12.82 -15.57
N VAL A 46 -7.41 -11.63 -15.62
CA VAL A 46 -7.91 -10.94 -14.43
C VAL A 46 -9.41 -11.14 -14.32
N SER A 47 -9.83 -11.86 -13.27
CA SER A 47 -11.26 -12.04 -13.00
C SER A 47 -11.85 -10.75 -12.40
N PRO A 48 -13.11 -10.38 -12.72
CA PRO A 48 -13.81 -9.29 -12.05
C PRO A 48 -13.75 -9.40 -10.51
N ARG A 49 -13.78 -10.64 -9.98
CA ARG A 49 -13.67 -10.91 -8.53
C ARG A 49 -12.31 -10.53 -7.94
N GLU A 50 -11.23 -10.61 -8.71
CA GLU A 50 -9.89 -10.22 -8.25
C GLU A 50 -9.76 -8.71 -8.14
N GLU A 51 -10.37 -7.97 -9.06
CA GLU A 51 -10.44 -6.51 -9.00
C GLU A 51 -11.29 -6.03 -7.81
N GLU A 52 -12.48 -6.61 -7.63
CA GLU A 52 -13.35 -6.31 -6.48
C GLU A 52 -12.61 -6.57 -5.17
N ARG A 53 -11.94 -7.72 -5.04
CA ARG A 53 -11.15 -8.05 -3.85
C ARG A 53 -10.01 -7.06 -3.60
N ALA A 54 -9.28 -6.66 -4.64
CA ALA A 54 -8.20 -5.69 -4.51
C ALA A 54 -8.72 -4.29 -4.14
N PHE A 55 -9.91 -3.93 -4.61
CA PHE A 55 -10.59 -2.70 -4.24
C PHE A 55 -11.05 -2.73 -2.77
N ASP A 56 -11.66 -3.82 -2.32
CA ASP A 56 -12.05 -4.01 -0.91
C ASP A 56 -10.85 -3.93 0.03
N ASP A 57 -9.74 -4.58 -0.34
CA ASP A 57 -8.47 -4.52 0.41
C ASP A 57 -7.93 -3.08 0.53
N LEU A 58 -8.02 -2.29 -0.54
CA LEU A 58 -7.64 -0.87 -0.54
C LEU A 58 -8.57 -0.05 0.37
N GLN A 59 -9.88 -0.26 0.30
CA GLN A 59 -10.84 0.42 1.17
C GLN A 59 -10.60 0.10 2.65
N GLN A 60 -10.25 -1.14 2.97
CA GLN A 60 -9.93 -1.55 4.32
C GLN A 60 -8.66 -0.86 4.83
N ALA A 61 -7.60 -0.80 4.02
CA ALA A 61 -6.35 -0.11 4.38
C ALA A 61 -6.57 1.39 4.63
N ILE A 62 -7.35 2.07 3.77
CA ILE A 62 -7.71 3.48 3.96
C ILE A 62 -8.53 3.68 5.24
N SER A 63 -9.46 2.78 5.52
CA SER A 63 -10.27 2.84 6.74
C SER A 63 -9.41 2.72 7.99
N ARG A 64 -8.43 1.80 8.01
CA ARG A 64 -7.44 1.69 9.10
C ARG A 64 -6.62 2.96 9.27
N LEU A 65 -6.11 3.53 8.17
CA LEU A 65 -5.36 4.79 8.22
C LEU A 65 -6.18 5.94 8.83
N ARG A 66 -7.48 6.01 8.52
CA ARG A 66 -8.40 7.02 9.09
C ARG A 66 -8.68 6.85 10.57
N THR A 67 -8.54 5.63 11.10
CA THR A 67 -8.72 5.37 12.54
C THR A 67 -7.49 5.70 13.38
N VAL A 68 -6.34 5.98 12.75
CA VAL A 68 -5.15 6.44 13.46
C VAL A 68 -5.39 7.88 13.93
N PRO A 69 -5.32 8.16 15.24
CA PRO A 69 -5.37 9.53 15.73
C PRO A 69 -4.17 10.30 15.19
N ARG A 70 -4.45 11.49 14.66
CA ARG A 70 -3.48 12.42 14.08
C ARG A 70 -2.57 13.03 15.15
#